data_AF-A0A7W3TFL4-F1
#
_entry.id   AF-A0A7W3TFL4-F1
#
_cell.length_a   1.000
_cell.length_b   1.000
_cell.length_c   1.000
_cell.angle_alpha   90.00
_cell.angle_beta   90.00
_cell.angle_gamma   90.00
#
_symmetry.space_group_name_H-M   'P 1'
#
loop_
_entity.id
_entity.type
_entity.pdbx_description
1 polymer ?
#
loop_
_entity_poly.entity_id
_entity_poly.type
_entity_poly.pdbx_seq_one_letter_code
_entity_poly.pdbx_strand_id
1 'polypeptide(L)'
;MQAARLSGRERRDRRADARVAAARQLVRCAAARRRMRKRLVASWLRYRARTLTAAGLALPFGVLGLVTTPLGRRLGWVWLQYPGRRLYGRLTTGAREAHLQRALAVRERAMDESRASTDPNAEEIADRVPRAPRHHTTSIKGADVSENTENSGPGFLFDESASAMESAAQAYEPDGMMHVLATCEAMPTALQSVANTFQILAERADSEFPLEKEVGEALTEVYTHLMLAVSAAGEVATTFRTVHEQDIRRHEDPRNNAEHKWDTTNNQP
;
A
#
# COMPACT_ATOMS: atom_id res chain seq x y z
N MET A 1 -18.46 34.50 22.11
CA MET A 1 -17.46 33.42 22.36
C MET A 1 -17.60 32.19 21.44
N GLN A 2 -18.75 31.91 20.81
CA GLN A 2 -18.91 30.74 19.93
C GLN A 2 -18.17 30.86 18.58
N ALA A 3 -18.14 32.04 17.95
CA ALA A 3 -17.45 32.27 16.67
C ALA A 3 -15.93 32.02 16.71
N ALA A 4 -15.25 32.41 17.78
CA ALA A 4 -13.81 32.16 17.97
C ALA A 4 -13.47 30.67 18.16
N ARG A 5 -14.40 29.88 18.72
CA ARG A 5 -14.24 28.42 18.86
C ARG A 5 -14.42 27.70 17.53
N LEU A 6 -15.29 28.19 16.65
CA LEU A 6 -15.49 27.65 15.30
C LEU A 6 -14.27 27.92 14.40
N SER A 7 -13.72 29.14 14.40
CA SER A 7 -12.53 29.46 13.59
C SER A 7 -11.28 28.68 14.01
N GLY A 8 -11.16 28.33 15.30
CA GLY A 8 -10.07 27.49 15.81
C GLY A 8 -10.22 26.00 15.46
N ARG A 9 -11.43 25.53 15.13
CA ARG A 9 -11.69 24.18 14.62
C ARG A 9 -11.35 24.09 13.13
N GLU A 10 -11.87 25.00 12.32
CA GLU A 10 -11.58 25.05 10.87
C GLU A 10 -10.08 25.10 10.54
N ARG A 11 -9.29 25.87 11.32
CA ARG A 11 -7.84 25.92 11.13
C ARG A 11 -7.14 24.61 11.48
N ARG A 12 -7.66 23.84 12.44
CA ARG A 12 -7.14 22.51 12.80
C ARG A 12 -7.54 21.48 11.77
N ASP A 13 -8.77 21.54 11.29
CA ASP A 13 -9.31 20.64 10.26
C ASP A 13 -8.52 20.78 8.96
N ARG A 14 -8.31 22.01 8.47
CA ARG A 14 -7.47 22.26 7.28
C ARG A 14 -6.03 21.74 7.42
N ARG A 15 -5.46 21.78 8.63
CA ARG A 15 -4.12 21.24 8.89
C ARG A 15 -4.12 19.72 8.93
N ALA A 16 -5.17 19.11 9.48
CA ALA A 16 -5.35 17.66 9.47
C ALA A 16 -5.54 17.16 8.03
N ASP A 17 -6.38 17.83 7.24
CA ASP A 17 -6.62 17.52 5.83
C ASP A 17 -5.34 17.62 5.01
N ALA A 18 -4.55 18.69 5.20
CA ALA A 18 -3.25 18.84 4.53
C ALA A 18 -2.26 17.72 4.90
N ARG A 19 -2.25 17.28 6.16
CA ARG A 19 -1.39 16.16 6.60
C ARG A 19 -1.83 14.83 6.00
N VAL A 20 -3.14 14.58 5.93
CA VAL A 20 -3.71 13.38 5.33
C VAL A 20 -3.45 13.35 3.83
N ALA A 21 -3.64 14.47 3.13
CA ALA A 21 -3.32 14.61 1.72
C ALA A 21 -1.83 14.34 1.44
N ALA A 22 -0.93 14.89 2.26
CA ALA A 22 0.50 14.62 2.16
C ALA A 22 0.83 13.14 2.41
N ALA A 23 0.24 12.51 3.44
CA ALA A 23 0.44 11.09 3.72
C ALA A 23 -0.03 10.20 2.55
N ARG A 24 -1.17 10.52 1.95
CA ARG A 24 -1.71 9.82 0.77
C ARG A 24 -0.81 9.95 -0.45
N GLN A 25 -0.33 11.17 -0.73
CA GLN A 25 0.66 11.39 -1.80
C GLN A 25 1.93 10.56 -1.56
N LEU A 26 2.38 10.45 -0.31
CA LEU A 26 3.53 9.61 0.02
C LEU A 26 3.27 8.13 -0.28
N VAL A 27 2.08 7.61 0.05
CA VAL A 27 1.70 6.21 -0.21
C VAL A 27 1.57 5.94 -1.71
N ARG A 28 0.86 6.79 -2.46
CA ARG A 28 0.72 6.68 -3.93
C ARG A 28 2.08 6.68 -4.63
N CYS A 29 2.95 7.63 -4.24
CA CYS A 29 4.30 7.72 -4.77
C CYS A 29 5.28 6.70 -4.18
N ALA A 30 4.89 5.88 -3.18
CA ALA A 30 5.80 4.92 -2.55
C ALA A 30 6.18 3.80 -3.52
N ALA A 31 5.21 3.26 -4.26
CA ALA A 31 5.44 2.21 -5.25
C ALA A 31 6.36 2.68 -6.38
N ALA A 32 6.08 3.86 -6.95
CA ALA A 32 6.91 4.50 -7.98
C ALA A 32 8.34 4.74 -7.47
N ARG A 33 8.51 5.24 -6.25
CA ARG A 33 9.83 5.44 -5.62
C ARG A 33 10.60 4.14 -5.41
N ARG A 34 9.92 3.05 -5.01
CA ARG A 34 10.54 1.71 -4.87
C ARG A 34 11.02 1.20 -6.23
N ARG A 35 10.20 1.32 -7.28
CA ARG A 35 10.58 0.93 -8.66
C ARG A 35 11.76 1.75 -9.19
N MET A 36 11.75 3.06 -8.98
CA MET A 36 12.85 3.97 -9.32
C MET A 36 14.15 3.54 -8.64
N ARG A 37 14.12 3.30 -7.32
CA ARG A 37 15.30 2.84 -6.55
C ARG A 37 15.86 1.52 -7.09
N LYS A 38 15.01 0.52 -7.36
CA LYS A 38 15.44 -0.76 -7.95
C LYS A 38 16.14 -0.56 -9.30
N ARG A 39 15.59 0.30 -10.17
CA ARG A 39 16.20 0.63 -11.47
C ARG A 39 17.54 1.36 -11.34
N LEU A 40 17.65 2.29 -10.40
CA LEU A 40 18.91 2.99 -10.11
C LEU A 40 19.98 2.03 -9.60
N VAL A 41 19.64 1.16 -8.64
CA VAL A 41 20.55 0.12 -8.12
C VAL A 41 20.99 -0.82 -9.23
N ALA A 42 20.06 -1.31 -10.05
CA ALA A 42 20.41 -2.18 -11.19
C ALA A 42 21.35 -1.47 -12.19
N SER A 43 21.14 -0.18 -12.47
CA SER A 43 22.01 0.59 -13.34
C SER A 43 23.41 0.79 -12.76
N TRP A 44 23.51 0.99 -11.45
CA TRP A 44 24.76 1.14 -10.72
C TRP A 44 25.53 -0.18 -10.65
N LEU A 45 24.84 -1.29 -10.38
CA LEU A 45 25.41 -2.64 -10.40
C LEU A 45 25.99 -2.98 -11.78
N ARG A 46 25.28 -2.69 -12.87
CA ARG A 46 25.79 -2.89 -14.24
C ARG A 46 27.04 -2.06 -14.52
N TYR A 47 27.08 -0.82 -14.06
CA TYR A 47 28.27 0.03 -14.17
C TYR A 47 29.45 -0.58 -13.39
N ARG A 48 29.23 -0.95 -12.13
CA ARG A 48 30.24 -1.59 -11.27
C ARG A 48 30.75 -2.89 -11.87
N ALA A 49 29.88 -3.76 -12.36
CA ALA A 49 30.25 -5.02 -13.01
C ALA A 49 31.14 -4.77 -14.24
N ARG A 50 30.80 -3.79 -15.10
CA ARG A 50 31.64 -3.43 -16.25
C ARG A 50 32.99 -2.85 -15.84
N THR A 51 33.04 -2.03 -14.78
CA THR A 51 34.32 -1.50 -14.28
C THR A 51 35.21 -2.56 -13.64
N LEU A 52 34.63 -3.54 -12.94
CA LEU A 52 35.37 -4.62 -12.29
C LEU A 52 35.89 -5.64 -13.31
N THR A 53 35.09 -5.98 -14.32
CA THR A 53 35.55 -6.82 -15.44
C THR A 53 36.68 -6.14 -16.22
N ALA A 54 36.53 -4.84 -16.52
CA ALA A 54 37.60 -4.06 -17.13
C ALA A 54 38.87 -3.99 -16.26
N ALA A 55 38.72 -3.84 -14.95
CA ALA A 55 39.84 -3.87 -14.01
C ALA A 55 40.53 -5.24 -14.00
N GLY A 56 39.77 -6.33 -13.97
CA GLY A 56 40.29 -7.71 -14.02
C GLY A 56 41.08 -7.98 -15.30
N LEU A 57 40.56 -7.56 -16.46
CA LEU A 57 41.27 -7.69 -17.74
C LEU A 57 42.53 -6.82 -17.80
N ALA A 58 42.52 -5.64 -17.18
CA ALA A 58 43.65 -4.72 -17.18
C ALA A 58 44.75 -5.07 -16.17
N LEU A 59 44.43 -5.83 -15.11
CA LEU A 59 45.34 -6.21 -14.04
C LEU A 59 46.62 -6.92 -14.53
N PRO A 60 46.57 -7.98 -15.37
CA PRO A 60 47.79 -8.63 -15.85
C PRO A 60 48.68 -7.69 -16.67
N PHE A 61 48.08 -6.80 -17.48
CA PHE A 61 48.81 -5.77 -18.22
C PHE A 61 49.34 -4.65 -17.32
N GLY A 62 48.72 -4.42 -16.16
CA GLY A 62 49.23 -3.52 -15.13
C GLY A 62 50.49 -4.06 -14.47
N VAL A 63 50.52 -5.36 -14.16
CA VAL A 63 51.71 -6.05 -13.63
C VAL A 63 52.83 -6.06 -14.67
N LEU A 64 52.51 -6.35 -15.93
CA LEU A 64 53.45 -6.21 -17.05
C LEU A 64 53.98 -4.77 -17.17
N GLY A 65 53.13 -3.79 -16.87
CA GLY A 65 53.45 -2.38 -16.76
C GLY A 65 54.59 -2.07 -15.80
N LEU A 66 54.72 -2.78 -14.68
CA LEU A 66 55.78 -2.55 -13.69
C LEU A 66 57.18 -2.88 -14.23
N VAL A 67 57.28 -3.86 -15.12
CA VAL A 67 58.55 -4.24 -15.77
C VAL A 67 58.79 -3.40 -17.02
N THR A 68 57.74 -3.12 -17.79
CA THR A 68 57.84 -2.43 -19.08
C THR A 68 57.97 -0.91 -18.96
N THR A 69 57.40 -0.28 -17.92
CA THR A 69 57.52 1.18 -17.73
C THR A 69 58.94 1.69 -17.43
N PRO A 70 59.76 1.05 -16.58
CA PRO A 70 61.15 1.50 -16.40
C PRO A 70 61.99 1.30 -17.67
N LEU A 71 61.78 0.21 -18.42
CA LEU A 71 62.42 0.00 -19.73
C LEU A 71 61.97 1.06 -20.75
N GLY A 72 60.66 1.33 -20.83
CA GLY A 72 60.09 2.32 -21.74
C GLY A 72 60.48 3.76 -21.42
N ARG A 73 60.78 4.08 -20.15
CA ARG A 73 61.39 5.37 -19.76
C ARG A 73 62.86 5.45 -20.16
N ARG A 74 63.60 4.36 -20.07
CA ARG A 74 65.03 4.30 -20.42
C ARG A 74 65.28 4.34 -21.93
N LEU A 75 64.36 3.80 -22.73
CA LEU A 75 64.41 3.77 -24.21
C LEU A 75 63.59 4.89 -24.89
N GLY A 76 62.89 5.74 -24.12
CA GLY A 76 62.06 6.83 -24.67
C GLY A 76 60.77 6.37 -25.37
N TRP A 77 60.35 5.12 -25.22
CA TRP A 77 59.18 4.56 -25.90
C TRP A 77 57.89 4.78 -25.11
N VAL A 78 57.14 5.84 -25.48
CA VAL A 78 55.88 6.23 -24.82
C VAL A 78 54.78 5.17 -24.95
N TRP A 79 54.80 4.36 -26.02
CA TRP A 79 53.78 3.33 -26.26
C TRP A 79 53.86 2.16 -25.28
N LEU A 80 55.04 1.90 -24.71
CA LEU A 80 55.29 0.83 -23.75
C LEU A 80 54.96 1.24 -22.31
N GLN A 81 54.66 2.52 -22.08
CA GLN A 81 54.37 3.05 -20.75
C GLN A 81 52.89 2.83 -20.38
N TYR A 82 52.65 2.22 -19.21
CA TYR A 82 51.34 1.99 -18.59
C TYR A 82 50.29 1.27 -19.47
N PRO A 83 50.62 0.09 -20.05
CA PRO A 83 49.70 -0.64 -20.95
C PRO A 83 48.36 -0.99 -20.28
N GLY A 84 48.39 -1.43 -19.01
CA GLY A 84 47.16 -1.72 -18.25
C GLY A 84 46.24 -0.52 -18.05
N ARG A 85 46.79 0.68 -17.78
CA ARG A 85 45.99 1.91 -17.58
C ARG A 85 45.31 2.35 -18.88
N ARG A 86 45.99 2.21 -20.01
CA ARG A 86 45.44 2.52 -21.33
C ARG A 86 44.30 1.57 -21.71
N LEU A 87 44.48 0.27 -21.47
CA LEU A 87 43.44 -0.74 -21.71
C LEU A 87 42.21 -0.50 -20.82
N TYR A 88 42.41 -0.28 -19.51
CA TYR A 88 41.33 0.06 -18.58
C TYR A 88 40.57 1.32 -19.05
N GLY A 89 41.30 2.36 -19.46
CA GLY A 89 40.71 3.58 -20.03
C GLY A 89 39.81 3.28 -21.22
N ARG A 90 40.30 2.53 -22.22
CA ARG A 90 39.50 2.16 -23.41
C ARG A 90 38.28 1.30 -23.10
N LEU A 91 38.35 0.43 -22.10
CA LEU A 91 37.21 -0.43 -21.72
C LEU A 91 36.14 0.33 -20.92
N THR A 92 36.54 1.39 -20.22
CA THR A 92 35.66 2.19 -19.35
C THR A 92 35.28 3.56 -19.93
N THR A 93 35.86 3.97 -21.06
CA THR A 93 35.47 5.18 -21.79
C THR A 93 33.96 5.18 -22.05
N GLY A 94 33.29 6.27 -21.69
CA GLY A 94 31.84 6.43 -21.83
C GLY A 94 30.98 5.61 -20.86
N ALA A 95 31.53 4.69 -20.06
CA ALA A 95 30.72 3.85 -19.15
C ALA A 95 30.05 4.67 -18.04
N ARG A 96 30.72 5.73 -17.56
CA ARG A 96 30.18 6.67 -16.56
C ARG A 96 29.06 7.52 -17.17
N GLU A 97 29.28 8.09 -18.34
CA GLU A 97 28.30 8.92 -19.06
C GLU A 97 27.03 8.11 -19.38
N ALA A 98 27.20 6.87 -19.87
CA ALA A 98 26.08 5.97 -20.14
C ALA A 98 25.31 5.58 -18.86
N HIS A 99 25.98 5.48 -17.70
CA HIS A 99 25.29 5.31 -16.42
C HIS A 99 24.50 6.56 -16.02
N LEU A 100 25.11 7.74 -16.13
CA LEU A 100 24.47 9.02 -15.79
C LEU A 100 23.24 9.28 -16.65
N GLN A 101 23.33 9.10 -17.98
CA GLN A 101 22.19 9.25 -18.88
C GLN A 101 21.03 8.34 -18.51
N ARG A 102 21.31 7.06 -18.20
CA ARG A 102 20.27 6.12 -17.76
C ARG A 102 19.67 6.50 -16.40
N ALA A 103 20.48 6.98 -15.46
CA ALA A 103 20.01 7.43 -14.16
C ALA A 103 19.10 8.66 -14.27
N LEU A 104 19.43 9.61 -15.16
CA LEU A 104 18.61 10.77 -15.48
C LEU A 104 17.27 10.34 -16.11
N ALA A 105 17.31 9.50 -17.14
CA ALA A 105 16.08 9.00 -17.79
C ALA A 105 15.17 8.21 -16.82
N VAL A 106 15.75 7.47 -15.87
CA VAL A 106 14.98 6.78 -14.82
C VAL A 106 14.31 7.77 -13.85
N ARG A 107 14.97 8.89 -13.54
CA ARG A 107 14.42 9.94 -12.68
C ARG A 107 13.31 10.71 -13.40
N GLU A 108 13.51 11.09 -14.66
CA GLU A 108 12.50 11.78 -15.47
C GLU A 108 11.21 10.96 -15.56
N ARG A 109 11.31 9.67 -15.93
CA ARG A 109 10.14 8.77 -15.97
C ARG A 109 9.41 8.66 -14.63
N ALA A 110 10.15 8.63 -13.52
CA ALA A 110 9.55 8.55 -12.19
C ALA A 110 8.82 9.85 -11.81
N MET A 111 9.34 11.01 -12.24
CA MET A 111 8.67 12.31 -12.06
C MET A 111 7.41 12.40 -12.91
N ASP A 112 7.44 11.90 -14.15
CA ASP A 112 6.27 11.89 -15.02
C ASP A 112 5.18 10.93 -14.50
N GLU A 113 5.55 9.75 -14.00
CA GLU A 113 4.63 8.80 -13.34
C GLU A 113 3.99 9.42 -12.07
N SER A 114 4.76 10.19 -11.30
CA SER A 114 4.24 10.93 -10.14
C SER A 114 3.30 12.08 -10.52
N ARG A 115 3.56 12.75 -11.66
CA ARG A 115 2.71 13.83 -12.17
C ARG A 115 1.39 13.28 -12.70
N ALA A 116 1.43 12.18 -13.45
CA ALA A 116 0.24 11.51 -13.95
C ALA A 116 -0.66 11.00 -12.82
N SER A 117 -0.08 10.49 -11.72
CA SER A 117 -0.84 10.07 -10.53
C SER A 117 -1.38 11.22 -9.66
N THR A 118 -1.02 12.47 -9.98
CA THR A 118 -1.51 13.69 -9.33
C THR A 118 -2.53 14.44 -10.20
N ASP A 119 -2.85 13.94 -11.39
CA ASP A 119 -3.82 14.57 -12.29
C ASP A 119 -5.22 14.55 -11.66
N PRO A 120 -5.84 15.72 -11.38
CA PRO A 120 -7.18 15.81 -10.80
C PRO A 120 -8.30 15.36 -11.75
N ASN A 121 -8.00 15.14 -13.04
CA ASN A 121 -8.97 14.67 -14.04
C ASN A 121 -8.98 13.15 -14.26
N ALA A 122 -8.09 12.38 -13.63
CA ALA A 122 -8.21 10.92 -13.62
C ALA A 122 -9.46 10.56 -12.80
N GLU A 123 -10.41 9.80 -13.38
CA GLU A 123 -11.68 9.40 -12.76
C GLU A 123 -11.51 9.16 -11.25
N GLU A 124 -11.96 10.13 -10.46
CA GLU A 124 -11.85 10.11 -9.01
C GLU A 124 -12.87 9.08 -8.52
N ILE A 125 -12.45 7.82 -8.41
CA ILE A 125 -13.19 6.81 -7.63
C ILE A 125 -13.41 7.43 -6.25
N ALA A 126 -14.65 7.77 -5.93
CA ALA A 126 -14.99 8.53 -4.74
C ALA A 126 -14.41 7.85 -3.49
N ASP A 127 -13.52 8.57 -2.80
CA ASP A 127 -12.70 8.09 -1.68
C ASP A 127 -13.49 7.82 -0.38
N ARG A 128 -14.80 8.10 -0.37
CA ARG A 128 -15.73 7.79 0.72
C ARG A 128 -17.11 7.46 0.18
N VAL A 129 -17.69 6.35 0.65
CA VAL A 129 -19.15 6.17 0.65
C VAL A 129 -19.74 7.31 1.48
N PRO A 130 -20.65 8.15 0.93
CA PRO A 130 -21.26 9.21 1.71
C PRO A 130 -21.98 8.60 2.90
N ARG A 131 -21.67 9.08 4.11
CA ARG A 131 -22.41 8.71 5.31
C ARG A 131 -23.84 9.18 5.11
N ALA A 132 -24.79 8.24 5.07
CA ALA A 132 -26.20 8.56 4.94
C ALA A 132 -26.61 9.63 5.98
N PRO A 133 -27.32 10.70 5.58
CA PRO A 133 -27.79 11.70 6.53
C PRO A 133 -28.67 11.02 7.59
N ARG A 134 -28.48 11.40 8.86
CA ARG A 134 -29.33 10.98 9.97
C ARG A 134 -30.70 11.65 9.86
N HIS A 135 -31.53 11.18 8.93
CA HIS A 135 -32.97 11.38 8.93
C HIS A 135 -33.61 10.18 8.24
N HIS A 136 -33.96 9.17 9.04
CA HIS A 136 -34.80 8.04 8.64
C HIS A 136 -36.23 8.53 8.48
N THR A 137 -36.59 8.87 7.25
CA THR A 137 -37.97 8.86 6.76
C THR A 137 -37.90 8.85 5.24
N THR A 138 -37.68 7.67 4.68
CA THR A 138 -38.08 7.39 3.30
C THR A 138 -38.79 6.05 3.31
N SER A 139 -40.12 6.15 3.27
CA SER A 139 -41.03 5.06 2.99
C SER A 139 -40.63 4.43 1.65
N ILE A 140 -40.07 3.21 1.69
CA ILE A 140 -39.97 2.36 0.51
C ILE A 140 -41.20 1.46 0.55
N LYS A 141 -42.15 1.83 -0.30
CA LYS A 141 -43.35 1.07 -0.61
C LYS A 141 -42.98 0.08 -1.72
N GLY A 142 -43.08 -1.21 -1.43
CA GLY A 142 -43.20 -2.28 -2.42
C GLY A 142 -41.90 -2.99 -2.79
N ALA A 143 -41.63 -4.11 -2.13
CA ALA A 143 -41.06 -5.29 -2.75
C ALA A 143 -41.63 -6.50 -2.01
N ASP A 144 -42.60 -7.16 -2.66
CA ASP A 144 -43.17 -8.42 -2.20
C ASP A 144 -42.05 -9.43 -1.97
N VAL A 145 -41.92 -9.89 -0.73
CA VAL A 145 -41.15 -11.09 -0.41
C VAL A 145 -42.02 -12.26 -0.83
N SER A 146 -41.86 -12.70 -2.07
CA SER A 146 -42.30 -14.02 -2.49
C SER A 146 -41.32 -15.04 -1.93
N GLU A 147 -41.70 -15.59 -0.78
CA GLU A 147 -41.26 -16.89 -0.29
C GLU A 147 -41.49 -17.95 -1.39
N ASN A 148 -40.57 -18.91 -1.52
CA ASN A 148 -40.45 -19.98 -2.53
C ASN A 148 -39.79 -19.62 -3.87
N THR A 149 -38.48 -19.83 -3.95
CA THR A 149 -37.88 -20.51 -5.11
C THR A 149 -36.71 -21.38 -4.64
N GLU A 150 -37.04 -22.65 -4.49
CA GLU A 150 -36.24 -23.84 -4.77
C GLU A 150 -34.75 -23.65 -5.12
N ASN A 151 -33.97 -24.27 -4.25
CA ASN A 151 -32.55 -24.58 -4.28
C ASN A 151 -32.11 -25.30 -5.60
N SER A 152 -32.01 -24.58 -6.72
CA SER A 152 -31.52 -25.14 -8.01
C SER A 152 -30.84 -24.11 -8.92
N GLY A 153 -29.94 -23.29 -8.35
CA GLY A 153 -28.94 -22.49 -9.07
C GLY A 153 -27.52 -23.06 -8.89
N PRO A 154 -26.57 -22.77 -9.80
CA PRO A 154 -25.26 -23.42 -9.81
C PRO A 154 -24.33 -22.86 -8.74
N GLY A 155 -24.22 -23.54 -7.60
CA GLY A 155 -23.10 -23.39 -6.64
C GLY A 155 -22.91 -22.00 -6.02
N PHE A 156 -21.74 -21.79 -5.40
CA PHE A 156 -21.37 -20.56 -4.67
C PHE A 156 -21.40 -19.33 -5.57
N LEU A 157 -22.26 -18.36 -5.25
CA LEU A 157 -22.34 -17.05 -5.91
C LEU A 157 -21.83 -15.96 -4.98
N PHE A 158 -20.80 -15.24 -5.43
CA PHE A 158 -20.23 -14.11 -4.68
C PHE A 158 -21.27 -13.01 -4.40
N ASP A 159 -22.13 -12.74 -5.38
CA ASP A 159 -23.14 -11.68 -5.31
C ASP A 159 -24.15 -11.93 -4.19
N GLU A 160 -24.66 -13.16 -4.07
CA GLU A 160 -25.61 -13.54 -3.02
C GLU A 160 -24.99 -13.41 -1.61
N SER A 161 -23.76 -13.91 -1.44
CA SER A 161 -23.04 -13.82 -0.16
C SER A 161 -22.70 -12.37 0.21
N ALA A 162 -22.32 -11.55 -0.79
CA ALA A 162 -22.04 -10.13 -0.59
C ALA A 162 -23.32 -9.34 -0.26
N SER A 163 -24.42 -9.62 -0.97
CA SER A 163 -25.72 -8.99 -0.74
C SER A 163 -26.30 -9.31 0.65
N ALA A 164 -26.11 -10.55 1.12
CA ALA A 164 -26.48 -10.93 2.49
C ALA A 164 -25.66 -10.17 3.54
N MET A 165 -24.35 -10.03 3.33
CA MET A 165 -23.48 -9.26 4.21
C MET A 165 -23.83 -7.76 4.20
N GLU A 166 -24.15 -7.20 3.04
CA GLU A 166 -24.61 -5.81 2.91
C GLU A 166 -25.94 -5.58 3.63
N SER A 167 -26.90 -6.48 3.43
CA SER A 167 -28.22 -6.42 4.11
C SER A 167 -28.07 -6.47 5.63
N ALA A 168 -27.18 -7.34 6.14
CA ALA A 168 -26.87 -7.41 7.56
C ALA A 168 -26.23 -6.11 8.08
N ALA A 169 -25.38 -5.46 7.29
CA ALA A 169 -24.78 -4.18 7.65
C ALA A 169 -25.81 -3.03 7.63
N GLN A 170 -26.78 -3.05 6.70
CA GLN A 170 -27.85 -2.05 6.64
C GLN A 170 -28.82 -2.16 7.83
N ALA A 171 -29.10 -3.39 8.28
CA ALA A 171 -29.96 -3.66 9.43
C ALA A 171 -29.22 -3.57 10.78
N TYR A 172 -27.94 -3.20 10.80
CA TYR A 172 -27.13 -3.21 12.01
C TYR A 172 -27.52 -2.07 12.97
N GLU A 173 -28.16 -2.45 14.08
CA GLU A 173 -28.52 -1.57 15.18
C GLU A 173 -27.85 -2.06 16.48
N PRO A 174 -26.71 -1.49 16.88
CA PRO A 174 -25.98 -1.96 18.06
C PRO A 174 -26.65 -1.49 19.36
N ASP A 175 -26.88 -2.41 20.29
CA ASP A 175 -27.42 -2.12 21.63
C ASP A 175 -26.51 -1.19 22.45
N GLY A 176 -25.20 -1.18 22.15
CA GLY A 176 -24.24 -0.34 22.85
C GLY A 176 -22.86 -0.30 22.19
N MET A 177 -22.03 0.66 22.61
CA MET A 177 -20.71 0.89 22.00
C MET A 177 -19.72 -0.27 22.19
N MET A 178 -19.91 -1.11 23.21
CA MET A 178 -19.12 -2.33 23.39
C MET A 178 -19.46 -3.40 22.33
N HIS A 179 -20.70 -3.42 21.83
CA HIS A 179 -21.07 -4.29 20.71
C HIS A 179 -20.35 -3.85 19.42
N VAL A 180 -20.25 -2.54 19.18
CA VAL A 180 -19.48 -1.97 18.06
C VAL A 180 -18.00 -2.31 18.18
N LEU A 181 -17.41 -2.24 19.38
CA LEU A 181 -16.03 -2.65 19.62
C LEU A 181 -15.82 -4.12 19.26
N ALA A 182 -16.70 -5.01 19.72
CA ALA A 182 -16.63 -6.44 19.40
C ALA A 182 -16.73 -6.70 17.89
N THR A 183 -17.60 -5.97 17.17
CA THR A 183 -17.68 -6.04 15.70
C THR A 183 -16.38 -5.57 15.03
N CYS A 184 -15.77 -4.49 15.52
CA CYS A 184 -14.47 -4.03 15.02
C CYS A 184 -13.34 -5.03 15.29
N GLU A 185 -13.37 -5.74 16.42
CA GLU A 185 -12.40 -6.78 16.77
C GLU A 185 -12.56 -8.07 15.94
N ALA A 186 -13.79 -8.39 15.54
CA ALA A 186 -14.09 -9.54 14.68
C ALA A 186 -13.75 -9.31 13.19
N MET A 187 -13.62 -8.04 12.78
CA MET A 187 -13.41 -7.64 11.38
C MET A 187 -12.20 -8.31 10.69
N PRO A 188 -11.00 -8.40 11.30
CA PRO A 188 -9.85 -9.05 10.67
C PRO A 188 -10.13 -10.53 10.37
N THR A 189 -10.78 -11.23 11.30
CA THR A 189 -11.17 -12.63 11.14
C THR A 189 -12.20 -12.81 10.02
N ALA A 190 -13.19 -11.92 9.94
CA ALA A 190 -14.18 -11.94 8.86
C ALA A 190 -13.54 -11.72 7.48
N LEU A 191 -12.66 -10.72 7.36
CA LEU A 191 -11.94 -10.46 6.10
C LEU A 191 -10.96 -11.59 5.74
N GLN A 192 -10.37 -12.27 6.73
CA GLN A 192 -9.54 -13.45 6.50
C GLN A 192 -10.36 -14.59 5.90
N SER A 193 -11.58 -14.83 6.40
CA SER A 193 -12.48 -15.83 5.81
C SER A 193 -12.82 -15.51 4.36
N VAL A 194 -13.07 -14.24 4.04
CA VAL A 194 -13.26 -13.80 2.65
C VAL A 194 -12.00 -14.04 1.82
N ALA A 195 -10.81 -13.67 2.32
CA ALA A 195 -9.55 -13.92 1.61
C ALA A 195 -9.35 -15.41 1.30
N ASN A 196 -9.62 -16.28 2.27
CA ASN A 196 -9.49 -17.73 2.10
C ASN A 196 -10.38 -18.28 0.98
N THR A 197 -11.54 -17.66 0.69
CA THR A 197 -12.38 -18.08 -0.46
C THR A 197 -11.64 -17.93 -1.79
N PHE A 198 -10.88 -16.84 -1.98
CA PHE A 198 -10.09 -16.61 -3.19
C PHE A 198 -8.89 -17.54 -3.29
N GLN A 199 -8.28 -17.89 -2.16
CA GLN A 199 -7.22 -18.91 -2.14
C GLN A 199 -7.77 -20.27 -2.57
N ILE A 200 -8.89 -20.71 -2.01
CA ILE A 200 -9.54 -21.99 -2.37
C ILE A 200 -9.91 -22.00 -3.85
N LEU A 201 -10.44 -20.89 -4.38
CA LEU A 201 -10.78 -20.79 -5.80
C LEU A 201 -9.55 -20.81 -6.70
N ALA A 202 -8.44 -20.18 -6.30
CA ALA A 202 -7.19 -20.25 -7.06
C ALA A 202 -6.63 -21.68 -7.11
N GLU A 203 -6.65 -22.40 -5.99
CA GLU A 203 -6.21 -23.80 -5.89
C GLU A 203 -7.09 -24.76 -6.73
N ARG A 204 -8.41 -24.52 -6.75
CA ARG A 204 -9.36 -25.29 -7.56
C ARG A 204 -9.34 -24.90 -9.04
N ALA A 205 -9.04 -23.64 -9.37
CA ALA A 205 -8.89 -23.17 -10.75
C ALA A 205 -7.77 -23.91 -11.51
N ASP A 206 -6.68 -24.25 -10.83
CA ASP A 206 -5.53 -24.95 -11.41
C ASP A 206 -5.77 -26.48 -11.56
N SER A 207 -6.67 -27.04 -10.76
CA SER A 207 -6.87 -28.50 -10.65
C SER A 207 -8.18 -29.02 -11.24
N GLU A 208 -9.28 -28.27 -11.15
CA GLU A 208 -10.64 -28.75 -11.46
C GLU A 208 -11.29 -28.05 -12.65
N PHE A 209 -10.80 -26.87 -13.05
CA PHE A 209 -11.40 -26.08 -14.12
C PHE A 209 -10.45 -25.93 -15.32
N PRO A 210 -10.94 -25.98 -16.58
CA PRO A 210 -10.13 -25.74 -17.77
C PRO A 210 -9.91 -24.23 -17.97
N LEU A 211 -9.28 -23.58 -16.99
CA LEU A 211 -9.00 -22.14 -17.01
C LEU A 211 -7.56 -21.88 -17.47
N GLU A 212 -7.37 -20.77 -18.18
CA GLU A 212 -6.03 -20.28 -18.48
C GLU A 212 -5.32 -19.88 -17.18
N LYS A 213 -4.02 -20.17 -17.09
CA LYS A 213 -3.19 -19.95 -15.90
C LYS A 213 -3.25 -18.50 -15.37
N GLU A 214 -3.45 -17.54 -16.27
CA GLU A 214 -3.59 -16.12 -15.95
C GLU A 214 -4.76 -15.83 -14.99
N VAL A 215 -5.83 -16.62 -15.04
CA VAL A 215 -7.01 -16.45 -14.16
C VAL A 215 -6.68 -16.88 -12.72
N GLY A 216 -5.95 -17.99 -12.54
CA GLY A 216 -5.49 -18.42 -11.22
C GLY A 216 -4.49 -17.44 -10.59
N GLU A 217 -3.61 -16.86 -11.42
CA GLU A 217 -2.69 -15.80 -10.99
C GLU A 217 -3.45 -14.53 -10.55
N ALA A 218 -4.50 -14.14 -11.27
CA ALA A 218 -5.36 -13.01 -10.89
C ALA A 218 -6.11 -13.26 -9.56
N LEU A 219 -6.64 -14.47 -9.33
CA LEU A 219 -7.27 -14.83 -8.05
C LEU A 219 -6.27 -14.78 -6.87
N THR A 220 -5.04 -15.21 -7.11
CA THR A 220 -3.95 -15.13 -6.12
C THR A 220 -3.55 -13.68 -5.80
N GLU A 221 -3.60 -12.80 -6.80
CA GLU A 221 -3.36 -11.36 -6.62
C GLU A 221 -4.46 -10.73 -5.75
N VAL A 222 -5.74 -11.07 -5.99
CA VAL A 222 -6.87 -10.62 -5.15
C VAL A 222 -6.72 -11.09 -3.71
N TYR A 223 -6.36 -12.36 -3.48
CA TYR A 223 -6.05 -12.89 -2.15
C TYR A 223 -4.96 -12.04 -1.46
N THR A 224 -3.87 -11.74 -2.17
CA THR A 224 -2.77 -10.93 -1.62
C THR A 224 -3.24 -9.54 -1.21
N HIS A 225 -4.11 -8.91 -2.00
CA HIS A 225 -4.71 -7.63 -1.65
C HIS A 225 -5.64 -7.71 -0.43
N LEU A 226 -6.43 -8.77 -0.32
CA LEU A 226 -7.29 -8.99 0.83
C LEU A 226 -6.48 -9.21 2.12
N MET A 227 -5.34 -9.90 2.05
CA MET A 227 -4.43 -10.03 3.19
C MET A 227 -3.86 -8.68 3.66
N LEU A 228 -3.62 -7.73 2.75
CA LEU A 228 -3.27 -6.36 3.13
C LEU A 228 -4.43 -5.65 3.83
N ALA A 229 -5.67 -5.89 3.39
CA ALA A 229 -6.86 -5.37 4.05
C ALA A 229 -7.07 -5.98 5.45
N VAL A 230 -6.82 -7.28 5.63
CA VAL A 230 -6.84 -7.95 6.96
C VAL A 230 -5.85 -7.28 7.91
N SER A 231 -4.63 -7.00 7.45
CA SER A 231 -3.63 -6.29 8.24
C SER A 231 -4.11 -4.90 8.65
N ALA A 232 -4.72 -4.14 7.72
CA ALA A 232 -5.25 -2.81 8.01
C ALA A 232 -6.46 -2.86 8.96
N ALA A 233 -7.31 -3.88 8.85
CA ALA A 233 -8.45 -4.08 9.75
C ALA A 233 -8.00 -4.31 11.21
N GLY A 234 -6.86 -4.96 11.44
CA GLY A 234 -6.28 -5.11 12.78
C GLY A 234 -5.96 -3.77 13.47
N GLU A 235 -5.61 -2.74 12.69
CA GLU A 235 -5.36 -1.39 13.22
C GLU A 235 -6.64 -0.68 13.67
N VAL A 236 -7.80 -1.05 13.12
CA VAL A 236 -9.09 -0.43 13.46
C VAL A 236 -9.46 -0.69 14.92
N ALA A 237 -9.38 -1.94 15.38
CA ALA A 237 -9.64 -2.30 16.78
C ALA A 237 -8.67 -1.61 17.75
N THR A 238 -7.38 -1.57 17.39
CA THR A 238 -6.35 -0.90 18.18
C THR A 238 -6.63 0.60 18.30
N THR A 239 -7.01 1.23 17.19
CA THR A 239 -7.39 2.65 17.15
C THR A 239 -8.63 2.91 17.98
N PHE A 240 -9.65 2.05 17.89
CA PHE A 240 -10.87 2.17 18.68
C PHE A 240 -10.58 2.12 20.18
N ARG A 241 -9.80 1.13 20.64
CA ARG A 241 -9.40 1.01 22.05
C ARG A 241 -8.59 2.20 22.54
N THR A 242 -7.69 2.71 21.72
CA THR A 242 -6.85 3.88 22.07
C THR A 242 -7.68 5.14 22.20
N VAL A 243 -8.59 5.40 21.26
CA VAL A 243 -9.41 6.63 21.25
C VAL A 243 -10.46 6.61 22.36
N HIS A 244 -11.01 5.44 22.68
CA HIS A 244 -12.09 5.27 23.66
C HIS A 244 -11.63 4.63 24.97
N GLU A 245 -10.33 4.65 25.28
CA GLU A 245 -9.75 3.98 26.45
C GLU A 245 -10.50 4.32 27.75
N GLN A 246 -10.85 5.61 27.94
CA GLN A 246 -11.54 6.07 29.14
C GLN A 246 -12.97 5.52 29.23
N ASP A 247 -13.69 5.46 28.13
CA ASP A 247 -15.08 5.00 28.11
C ASP A 247 -15.15 3.47 28.21
N ILE A 248 -14.24 2.77 27.52
CA ILE A 248 -14.07 1.31 27.66
C ILE A 248 -13.74 0.96 29.10
N ARG A 249 -12.79 1.68 29.72
CA ARG A 249 -12.41 1.44 31.12
C ARG A 249 -13.57 1.65 32.10
N ARG A 250 -14.48 2.60 31.84
CA ARG A 250 -15.69 2.77 32.66
C ARG A 250 -16.66 1.59 32.53
N HIS A 251 -16.70 0.95 31.37
CA HIS A 251 -17.52 -0.23 31.13
C HIS A 251 -16.89 -1.53 31.65
N GLU A 252 -15.57 -1.67 31.55
CA GLU A 252 -14.82 -2.86 32.00
C GLU A 252 -14.51 -2.86 33.50
N ASP A 253 -14.26 -1.69 34.09
CA ASP A 253 -13.94 -1.48 35.52
C ASP A 253 -14.76 -0.31 36.09
N PRO A 254 -16.08 -0.53 36.34
CA PRO A 254 -16.97 0.51 36.82
C PRO A 254 -16.59 0.96 38.23
N ARG A 255 -16.60 2.28 38.48
CA ARG A 255 -16.17 2.84 39.77
C ARG A 255 -17.19 2.51 40.86
N ASN A 256 -16.89 1.50 41.67
CA ASN A 256 -17.57 1.15 42.93
C ASN A 256 -19.11 1.21 42.86
N ASN A 257 -19.68 0.82 41.71
CA ASN A 257 -21.12 0.82 41.41
C ASN A 257 -21.82 2.20 41.51
N ALA A 258 -21.08 3.31 41.44
CA ALA A 258 -21.59 4.68 41.62
C ALA A 258 -21.64 5.53 40.34
N GLU A 259 -21.49 4.90 39.17
CA GLU A 259 -21.41 5.61 37.88
C GLU A 259 -22.67 6.46 37.59
N HIS A 260 -23.84 6.01 38.03
CA HIS A 260 -25.11 6.74 37.94
C HIS A 260 -25.12 8.10 38.65
N LYS A 261 -24.21 8.33 39.61
CA LYS A 261 -24.06 9.63 40.30
C LYS A 261 -23.27 10.65 39.50
N TRP A 262 -22.56 10.20 38.47
CA TRP A 262 -21.84 11.04 37.52
C TRP A 262 -22.65 11.29 36.25
N ASP A 263 -23.87 10.78 36.19
CA ASP A 263 -24.79 11.06 35.09
C ASP A 263 -25.14 12.56 35.08
N THR A 264 -24.94 13.18 33.92
CA THR A 264 -25.17 14.62 33.73
C THR A 264 -26.65 14.97 33.76
N THR A 265 -27.54 14.00 33.52
CA THR A 265 -29.00 14.18 33.67
C THR A 265 -29.44 14.39 35.13
N ASN A 266 -28.68 13.86 36.10
CA ASN A 266 -28.97 13.98 37.54
C ASN A 266 -28.17 15.10 38.24
N ASN A 267 -27.34 15.85 37.51
CA ASN A 267 -26.46 16.89 38.05
C ASN A 267 -26.96 18.31 37.69
N GLN A 268 -28.22 18.62 38.03
CA GLN A 268 -28.68 20.01 38.08
C GLN A 268 -28.33 20.61 39.46
N PRO A 269 -27.88 21.87 39.53
CA PRO A 269 -27.52 22.53 40.80
C PRO A 269 -28.73 22.75 41.71
#